data_AF-A0A7U9RZP0-F1
#
_entry.id   AF-A0A7U9RZP0-F1
#
_cell.length_a   1.000
_cell.length_b   1.000
_cell.length_c   1.000
_cell.angle_alpha   90.00
_cell.angle_beta   90.00
_cell.angle_gamma   90.00
#
_symmetry.space_group_name_H-M   'P 1'
#
loop_
_entity.id
_entity.type
_entity.pdbx_description
1 polymer ?
#
loop_
_entity_poly.entity_id
_entity_poly.type
_entity_poly.pdbx_seq_one_letter_code
_entity_poly.pdbx_strand_id
1 'polypeptide(L)'
;MQVRNSRDLKNAYEILSIYKELLSECGKLEPEKMKSVNEKIAEQKREIRKFHKESSDRRIVKDDGIDGYVLLIELPETLGNMQDAEEYFEERETISAMPSMFDCTGQAFTSWFKVFKRRDRFMAYHSVCFDV
;
A
#
# COMPACT_ATOMS: atom_id res chain seq x y z
N MET A 1 1.84 0.70 -21.60
CA MET A 1 0.37 0.43 -21.56
C MET A 1 -0.16 0.82 -20.19
N GLN A 2 -1.13 1.73 -20.08
CA GLN A 2 -1.65 2.14 -18.76
C GLN A 2 -2.54 1.06 -18.16
N VAL A 3 -2.32 0.70 -16.89
CA VAL A 3 -3.11 -0.31 -16.17
C VAL A 3 -4.16 0.41 -15.32
N ARG A 4 -5.45 0.26 -15.64
CA ARG A 4 -6.55 0.96 -14.92
C ARG A 4 -7.52 0.01 -14.23
N ASN A 5 -7.59 -1.24 -14.65
CA ASN A 5 -8.51 -2.23 -14.10
C ASN A 5 -7.86 -3.62 -14.05
N SER A 6 -8.56 -4.59 -13.45
CA SER A 6 -8.06 -5.96 -13.28
C SER A 6 -7.78 -6.67 -14.61
N ARG A 7 -8.50 -6.35 -15.69
CA ARG A 7 -8.25 -6.93 -17.02
C ARG A 7 -6.96 -6.39 -17.61
N ASP A 8 -6.72 -5.08 -17.49
CA ASP A 8 -5.48 -4.45 -17.92
C ASP A 8 -4.29 -5.01 -17.13
N LEU A 9 -4.47 -5.29 -15.83
CA LEU A 9 -3.44 -5.88 -14.99
C LEU A 9 -3.06 -7.28 -15.50
N LYS A 10 -4.06 -8.11 -15.82
CA LYS A 10 -3.83 -9.44 -16.40
C LYS A 10 -3.06 -9.34 -17.71
N ASN A 11 -3.53 -8.51 -18.64
CA ASN A 11 -2.85 -8.26 -19.92
C ASN A 11 -1.40 -7.77 -19.69
N ALA A 12 -1.17 -6.95 -18.67
CA ALA A 12 0.14 -6.44 -18.36
C ALA A 12 1.13 -7.53 -17.95
N TYR A 13 0.67 -8.51 -17.16
CA TYR A 13 1.47 -9.67 -16.80
C TYR A 13 1.71 -10.61 -17.99
N GLU A 14 0.70 -10.82 -18.84
CA GLU A 14 0.83 -11.62 -20.07
C GLU A 14 1.90 -11.02 -21.00
N ILE A 15 1.83 -9.71 -21.26
CA ILE A 15 2.84 -8.98 -22.05
C ILE A 15 4.24 -9.11 -21.44
N LEU A 16 4.35 -9.04 -20.11
CA LEU A 16 5.62 -9.19 -19.40
C LEU A 16 6.19 -10.60 -19.50
N SER A 17 5.34 -11.64 -19.56
CA SER A 17 5.76 -13.02 -19.83
C SER A 17 6.33 -13.13 -21.24
N ILE A 18 5.61 -12.63 -22.24
CA ILE A 18 6.05 -12.65 -23.64
C ILE A 18 7.40 -11.96 -23.80
N TYR A 19 7.62 -10.79 -23.19
CA TYR A 19 8.92 -10.12 -23.27
C TYR A 19 10.05 -10.89 -22.58
N LYS A 20 9.78 -11.62 -21.50
CA LYS A 20 10.77 -12.48 -20.85
C LYS A 20 11.11 -13.69 -21.72
N GLU A 21 10.10 -14.33 -22.30
CA GLU A 21 10.27 -15.46 -23.22
C GLU A 21 11.09 -15.05 -24.44
N LEU A 22 10.79 -13.90 -25.03
CA LEU A 22 11.57 -13.31 -26.13
C LEU A 22 13.05 -13.09 -25.75
N LEU A 23 13.33 -12.63 -24.52
CA LEU A 23 14.71 -12.46 -24.05
C LEU A 23 15.42 -13.80 -23.80
N SER A 24 14.71 -14.84 -23.35
CA SER A 24 15.29 -16.16 -23.10
C SER A 24 15.54 -16.97 -24.37
N GLU A 25 14.65 -16.87 -25.37
CA GLU A 25 14.77 -17.64 -26.62
C GLU A 25 15.72 -16.98 -27.61
N CYS A 26 15.77 -15.64 -27.64
CA CYS A 26 16.65 -14.90 -28.52
C CYS A 26 18.00 -14.63 -27.84
N GLY A 27 18.83 -15.67 -27.71
CA GLY A 27 20.19 -15.59 -27.16
C GLY A 27 21.18 -14.67 -27.89
N LYS A 28 20.74 -13.94 -28.94
CA LYS A 28 21.52 -12.96 -29.72
C LYS A 28 20.63 -11.87 -30.35
N LEU A 29 19.78 -11.20 -29.57
CA LEU A 29 19.20 -9.93 -30.03
C LEU A 29 20.31 -8.89 -30.20
N GLU A 30 20.30 -8.15 -31.31
CA GLU A 30 21.12 -6.95 -31.49
C GLU A 30 20.99 -6.06 -30.23
N PRO A 31 22.10 -5.48 -29.74
CA PRO A 31 22.13 -4.77 -28.46
C PRO A 31 21.09 -3.65 -28.37
N GLU A 32 20.76 -3.00 -29.49
CA GLU A 32 19.71 -1.99 -29.56
C GLU A 32 18.31 -2.56 -29.34
N LYS A 33 18.00 -3.72 -29.94
CA LYS A 33 16.72 -4.40 -29.77
C LYS A 33 16.56 -4.91 -28.34
N MET A 34 17.63 -5.43 -27.76
CA MET A 34 17.63 -5.87 -26.37
C MET A 34 17.42 -4.71 -25.39
N LYS A 35 18.02 -3.54 -25.67
CA LYS A 35 17.75 -2.31 -24.90
C LYS A 35 16.28 -1.90 -25.00
N SER A 36 15.71 -1.89 -26.21
CA SER A 36 14.29 -1.54 -26.42
C SER A 36 13.33 -2.49 -25.69
N VAL A 37 13.58 -3.80 -25.71
CA VAL A 37 12.76 -4.77 -24.96
C VAL A 37 12.87 -4.54 -23.45
N ASN A 38 14.08 -4.28 -22.94
CA ASN A 38 14.28 -3.98 -21.52
C ASN A 38 13.57 -2.68 -21.08
N GLU A 39 13.55 -1.65 -21.94
CA GLU A 39 12.78 -0.42 -21.69
C GLU A 39 11.28 -0.71 -21.59
N LYS A 40 10.73 -1.53 -22.51
CA LYS A 40 9.31 -1.94 -22.46
C LYS A 40 8.99 -2.76 -21.22
N ILE A 41 9.87 -3.67 -20.80
CA ILE A 41 9.71 -4.41 -19.54
C ILE A 41 9.72 -3.45 -18.34
N ALA A 42 10.64 -2.48 -18.32
CA ALA A 42 10.73 -1.51 -17.24
C ALA A 42 9.47 -0.64 -17.15
N GLU A 43 8.94 -0.19 -18.29
CA GLU A 43 7.66 0.53 -18.39
C GLU A 43 6.51 -0.33 -17.87
N GLN A 44 6.40 -1.58 -18.34
CA GLN A 44 5.30 -2.47 -17.92
C GLN A 44 5.33 -2.75 -16.42
N LYS A 45 6.53 -2.99 -15.85
CA LYS A 45 6.71 -3.13 -14.41
C LYS A 45 6.35 -1.84 -13.65
N ARG A 46 6.59 -0.66 -14.24
CA ARG A 46 6.24 0.62 -13.62
C ARG A 46 4.73 0.77 -13.54
N GLU A 47 4.01 0.46 -14.59
CA GLU A 47 2.53 0.56 -14.64
C GLU A 47 1.86 -0.44 -13.70
N ILE A 48 2.32 -1.70 -13.64
CA ILE A 48 1.85 -2.70 -12.66
C ILE A 48 2.04 -2.19 -11.22
N ARG A 49 3.23 -1.66 -10.91
CA ARG A 49 3.53 -1.09 -9.58
C ARG A 49 2.69 0.14 -9.28
N LYS A 50 2.36 0.95 -10.28
CA LYS A 50 1.48 2.12 -10.12
C LYS A 50 0.06 1.69 -9.77
N PHE A 51 -0.51 0.72 -10.49
CA PHE A 51 -1.82 0.17 -10.21
C PHE A 51 -1.91 -0.43 -8.79
N HIS A 52 -0.89 -1.17 -8.36
CA HIS A 52 -0.82 -1.68 -6.98
C HIS A 52 -0.45 -0.63 -5.93
N LYS A 53 0.07 0.54 -6.32
CA LYS A 53 0.28 1.65 -5.41
C LYS A 53 -1.03 2.42 -5.18
N GLU A 54 -1.90 2.48 -6.18
CA GLU A 54 -3.24 3.05 -6.05
C GLU A 54 -4.17 2.23 -5.12
N SER A 55 -3.74 1.04 -4.68
CA SER A 55 -4.49 0.28 -3.68
C SER A 55 -4.22 0.81 -2.27
N SER A 56 -5.02 1.80 -1.90
CA SER A 56 -5.35 2.27 -0.55
C SER A 56 -4.23 3.01 0.20
N ASP A 57 -4.57 4.21 0.67
CA ASP A 57 -3.80 4.97 1.67
C ASP A 57 -3.67 4.21 3.00
N ARG A 58 -4.32 3.05 3.14
CA ARG A 58 -4.36 2.20 4.33
C ARG A 58 -3.99 0.77 3.98
N ARG A 59 -3.01 0.21 4.69
CA ARG A 59 -2.55 -1.17 4.50
C ARG A 59 -2.28 -1.87 5.83
N ILE A 60 -2.82 -3.07 6.01
CA ILE A 60 -2.47 -3.92 7.17
C ILE A 60 -1.00 -4.33 7.05
N VAL A 61 -0.20 -4.06 8.08
CA VAL A 61 1.22 -4.42 8.17
C VAL A 61 1.49 -5.50 9.21
N LYS A 62 0.56 -5.69 10.15
CA LYS A 62 0.56 -6.78 11.13
C LYS A 62 -0.87 -7.19 11.39
N ASP A 63 -1.12 -8.49 11.43
CA ASP A 63 -2.42 -9.09 11.73
C ASP A 63 -2.21 -9.98 12.96
N ASP A 64 -2.86 -9.61 14.06
CA ASP A 64 -2.84 -10.35 15.33
C ASP A 64 -4.11 -11.21 15.51
N GLY A 65 -4.92 -11.36 14.45
CA GLY A 65 -6.11 -12.19 14.45
C GLY A 65 -7.26 -11.56 15.23
N ILE A 66 -7.80 -12.28 16.21
CA ILE A 66 -8.96 -11.83 17.01
C ILE A 66 -8.59 -10.62 17.88
N ASP A 67 -7.32 -10.52 18.29
CA ASP A 67 -6.83 -9.45 19.17
C ASP A 67 -6.67 -8.10 18.43
N GLY A 68 -6.70 -8.11 17.09
CA GLY A 68 -6.66 -6.91 16.26
C GLY A 68 -5.56 -6.90 15.20
N TYR A 69 -5.17 -5.71 14.77
CA TYR A 69 -4.21 -5.52 13.68
C TYR A 69 -3.53 -4.14 13.73
N VAL A 70 -2.42 -4.01 13.01
CA VAL A 70 -1.74 -2.73 12.79
C VAL A 70 -1.87 -2.30 11.34
N LEU A 71 -2.46 -1.12 11.13
CA LEU A 71 -2.49 -0.43 9.84
C LEU A 71 -1.28 0.48 9.68
N LEU A 72 -0.83 0.60 8.45
CA LEU A 72 0.01 1.68 7.97
C LEU A 72 -0.87 2.62 7.14
N ILE A 73 -0.97 3.86 7.59
CA ILE A 73 -1.81 4.89 7.00
C ILE A 73 -0.91 5.98 6.41
N GLU A 74 -1.16 6.39 5.17
CA GLU A 74 -0.58 7.59 4.57
C GLU A 74 -1.42 8.80 4.96
N LEU A 75 -0.79 9.81 5.57
CA LEU A 75 -1.47 11.04 5.99
C LEU A 75 -1.49 12.08 4.87
N PRO A 76 -2.45 13.02 4.89
CA PRO A 76 -2.57 14.06 3.87
C PRO A 76 -1.26 14.84 3.65
N GLU A 77 -0.92 15.07 2.38
CA GLU A 77 0.30 15.82 2.00
C GLU A 77 0.23 17.31 2.37
N THR A 78 -0.96 17.80 2.75
CA THR A 78 -1.18 19.18 3.20
C THR A 78 -0.60 19.46 4.59
N LEU A 79 -0.24 18.43 5.34
CA LEU A 79 0.30 18.56 6.70
C LEU A 79 1.76 19.05 6.63
N GLY A 80 2.04 20.18 7.27
CA GLY A 80 3.35 20.84 7.16
C GLY A 80 4.36 20.34 8.18
N ASN A 81 3.91 19.94 9.37
CA ASN A 81 4.77 19.55 10.48
C ASN A 81 4.26 18.28 11.19
N MET A 82 5.08 17.75 12.10
CA MET A 82 4.80 16.50 12.82
C MET A 82 3.62 16.65 13.80
N GLN A 83 3.49 17.81 14.45
CA GLN A 83 2.45 18.07 15.44
C GLN A 83 1.07 18.12 14.79
N ASP A 84 0.94 18.83 13.66
CA ASP A 84 -0.28 18.86 12.87
C ASP A 84 -0.69 17.45 12.42
N ALA A 85 0.30 16.60 12.11
CA ALA A 85 0.05 15.23 11.68
C ALA A 85 -0.40 14.31 12.82
N GLU A 86 0.13 14.52 14.03
CA GLU A 86 -0.31 13.84 15.25
C GLU A 86 -1.72 14.28 15.64
N GLU A 87 -1.99 15.59 15.67
CA GLU A 87 -3.32 16.16 15.94
C GLU A 87 -4.36 15.68 14.93
N TYR A 88 -4.02 15.70 13.64
CA TYR A 88 -4.88 15.15 12.59
C TYR A 88 -5.23 13.68 12.85
N PHE A 89 -4.23 12.87 13.23
CA PHE A 89 -4.44 11.46 13.51
C PHE A 89 -5.36 11.28 14.72
N GLU A 90 -5.09 12.00 15.81
CA GLU A 90 -5.88 11.94 17.03
C GLU A 90 -7.35 12.26 16.78
N GLU A 91 -7.62 13.34 16.05
CA GLU A 91 -8.99 13.80 15.80
C GLU A 91 -9.76 12.97 14.77
N ARG A 92 -9.09 12.44 13.75
CA ARG A 92 -9.75 11.87 12.56
C ARG A 92 -9.67 10.35 12.48
N GLU A 93 -8.59 9.75 13.01
CA GLU A 93 -8.30 8.32 12.82
C GLU A 93 -8.44 7.50 14.11
N THR A 94 -8.46 8.15 15.27
CA THR A 94 -8.67 7.46 16.54
C THR A 94 -10.07 6.87 16.64
N ILE A 95 -10.15 5.61 17.06
CA ILE A 95 -11.39 4.89 17.30
C ILE A 95 -11.58 4.75 18.80
N SER A 96 -12.70 5.27 19.32
CA SER A 96 -13.07 5.13 20.73
C SER A 96 -14.17 4.09 20.87
N ALA A 97 -13.98 3.13 21.79
CA ALA A 97 -15.05 2.22 22.19
C ALA A 97 -16.00 2.92 23.18
N MET A 98 -17.30 2.64 23.05
CA MET A 98 -18.30 3.11 24.00
C MET A 98 -18.23 2.26 25.28
N PRO A 99 -18.22 2.88 26.47
CA PRO A 99 -18.30 2.16 27.72
C PRO A 99 -19.53 1.26 27.76
N SER A 100 -19.33 0.02 28.18
CA SER A 100 -20.38 -0.99 28.28
C SER A 100 -20.28 -1.70 29.63
N MET A 101 -21.40 -2.25 30.08
CA MET A 101 -21.47 -3.12 31.25
C MET A 101 -21.02 -4.56 30.95
N PHE A 102 -20.79 -4.89 29.67
CA PHE A 102 -20.32 -6.19 29.21
C PHE A 102 -18.82 -6.13 28.93
N ASP A 103 -18.12 -7.24 29.16
CA ASP A 103 -16.67 -7.41 29.13
C ASP A 103 -16.10 -7.91 27.78
N CYS A 104 -16.96 -8.17 26.79
CA CYS A 104 -16.60 -8.64 25.44
C CYS A 104 -17.51 -8.01 24.37
N THR A 105 -17.43 -6.69 24.17
CA THR A 105 -18.37 -5.99 23.28
C THR A 105 -18.10 -6.14 21.78
N GLY A 106 -16.93 -6.67 21.41
CA GLY A 106 -16.43 -6.72 20.04
C GLY A 106 -16.13 -5.35 19.43
N GLN A 107 -16.11 -4.29 20.24
CA GLN A 107 -15.85 -2.94 19.76
C GLN A 107 -14.37 -2.76 19.41
N ALA A 108 -14.12 -2.19 18.23
CA ALA A 108 -12.78 -1.75 17.86
C ALA A 108 -12.40 -0.48 18.64
N PHE A 109 -11.14 -0.38 19.06
CA PHE A 109 -10.59 0.83 19.63
C PHE A 109 -9.12 1.00 19.22
N THR A 110 -8.66 2.24 19.19
CA THR A 110 -7.24 2.53 19.02
C THR A 110 -6.51 2.19 20.30
N SER A 111 -5.60 1.22 20.23
CA SER A 111 -4.71 0.88 21.35
C SER A 111 -3.53 1.84 21.43
N TRP A 112 -2.87 2.09 20.29
CA TRP A 112 -1.83 3.08 20.15
C TRP A 112 -1.70 3.50 18.69
N PHE A 113 -1.04 4.63 18.47
CA PHE A 113 -0.59 5.03 17.15
C PHE A 113 0.81 5.64 17.22
N LYS A 114 1.48 5.71 16.08
CA LYS A 114 2.78 6.37 15.96
C LYS A 114 2.89 7.03 14.59
N VAL A 115 2.91 8.35 14.58
CA VAL A 115 3.19 9.15 13.39
C VAL A 115 4.69 9.16 13.13
N PHE A 116 5.09 9.23 11.86
CA PHE A 116 6.47 9.38 11.42
C PHE A 116 6.54 9.94 9.99
N LYS A 117 7.71 10.44 9.60
CA LYS A 117 7.95 10.99 8.26
C LYS A 117 8.80 10.03 7.42
N ARG A 118 8.36 9.72 6.20
CA ARG A 118 9.08 8.86 5.24
C ARG A 118 9.00 9.46 3.83
N ARG A 119 10.16 9.75 3.23
CA ARG A 119 10.26 10.35 1.88
C ARG A 119 9.37 11.60 1.73
N ASP A 120 9.47 12.49 2.70
CA ASP A 120 8.71 13.74 2.80
C ASP A 120 7.18 13.60 3.00
N ARG A 121 6.66 12.38 3.18
CA ARG A 121 5.26 12.13 3.47
C ARG A 121 5.10 11.67 4.91
N PHE A 122 4.07 12.17 5.59
CA PHE A 122 3.70 11.70 6.91
C PHE A 122 2.94 10.38 6.79
N MET A 123 3.25 9.44 7.68
CA MET A 123 2.61 8.14 7.78
C MET A 123 2.34 7.85 9.25
N ALA A 124 1.36 6.99 9.53
CA ALA A 124 1.06 6.54 10.87
C ALA A 124 0.95 5.03 10.93
N TYR A 125 1.56 4.43 11.96
CA TYR A 125 1.13 3.12 12.42
C TYR A 125 -0.08 3.29 13.32
N HIS A 126 -1.15 2.55 13.06
CA HIS A 126 -2.39 2.58 13.82
C HIS A 126 -2.69 1.17 14.32
N SER A 127 -2.56 0.95 15.63
CA SER A 127 -2.93 -0.32 16.25
C SER A 127 -4.38 -0.27 16.66
N VAL A 128 -5.17 -1.14 16.05
CA VAL A 128 -6.57 -1.37 16.37
C VAL A 128 -6.67 -2.67 17.15
N CYS A 129 -7.28 -2.62 18.32
CA CYS A 129 -7.61 -3.79 19.12
C CYS A 129 -9.13 -3.93 19.20
N PHE A 130 -9.59 -5.12 19.56
CA PHE A 130 -10.99 -5.40 19.82
C PHE A 130 -11.17 -5.77 21.29
N ASP A 131 -12.30 -5.34 21.85
CA ASP A 131 -12.76 -5.76 23.17
C ASP A 131 -13.41 -7.15 23.06
N VAL A 132 -12.63 -8.21 23.30
CA VAL A 132 -12.96 -9.62 23.02
C VAL A 132 -12.92 -10.52 24.24
#